data_AF-X1QKW9-F1
#
_entry.id   AF-X1QKW9-F1
#
_cell.length_a   1.000
_cell.length_b   1.000
_cell.length_c   1.000
_cell.angle_alpha   90.00
_cell.angle_beta   90.00
_cell.angle_gamma   90.00
#
_symmetry.space_group_name_H-M   'P 1'
#
loop_
_entity.id
_entity.type
_entity.pdbx_description
1 polymer ?
#
loop_
_entity_poly.entity_id
_entity_poly.type
_entity_poly.pdbx_seq_one_letter_code
_entity_poly.pdbx_strand_id
1 'polypeptide(L)' 'PGIKERFETFASAAEEAHKEIEEIPKGERLVPWLTAMGEELEKRGVEV' A
#
# COMPACT_ATOMS: atom_id res chain seq x y z
N PRO A 1 7.90 16.30 -6.48
CA PRO A 1 7.72 16.02 -5.04
C PRO A 1 9.05 15.80 -4.29
N GLY A 2 9.14 16.33 -3.07
CA GLY A 2 10.28 16.11 -2.17
C GLY A 2 10.32 14.69 -1.60
N ILE A 3 11.37 14.33 -0.85
CA ILE A 3 11.45 13.01 -0.20
C ILE A 3 10.36 12.83 0.87
N LYS A 4 10.05 13.90 1.61
CA LYS A 4 8.99 13.91 2.62
C LYS A 4 7.63 13.58 2.02
N GLU A 5 7.27 14.26 0.93
CA GLU A 5 5.99 14.08 0.25
C GLU A 5 5.86 12.66 -0.31
N ARG A 6 6.92 12.13 -0.93
CA ARG A 6 6.95 10.73 -1.40
C ARG A 6 6.77 9.73 -0.26
N PHE A 7 7.39 9.99 0.90
CA PHE A 7 7.22 9.15 2.08
C PHE A 7 5.79 9.20 2.63
N GLU A 8 5.19 10.39 2.73
CA GLU A 8 3.81 10.56 3.18
C GLU A 8 2.81 9.87 2.24
N THR A 9 3.01 9.99 0.93
CA THR A 9 2.21 9.28 -0.08
C THR A 9 2.32 7.77 0.08
N PHE A 10 3.54 7.25 0.23
CA PHE A 10 3.78 5.82 0.42
C PHE A 10 3.17 5.32 1.73
N ALA A 11 3.36 6.05 2.83
CA ALA A 11 2.82 5.69 4.15
C ALA A 11 1.28 5.63 4.12
N SER A 12 0.64 6.60 3.48
CA SER A 12 -0.82 6.59 3.31
C SER A 12 -1.30 5.41 2.46
N ALA A 13 -0.60 5.07 1.37
CA ALA A 13 -0.93 3.89 0.56
C ALA A 13 -0.80 2.59 1.38
N ALA A 14 0.26 2.47 2.17
CA ALA A 14 0.50 1.30 3.01
C ALA A 14 -0.56 1.13 4.11
N GLU A 15 -1.06 2.23 4.68
CA GLU A 15 -2.13 2.20 5.68
C GLU A 15 -3.44 1.68 5.07
N GLU A 16 -3.85 2.18 3.91
CA GLU A 16 -5.06 1.71 3.21
C GLU A 16 -4.94 0.24 2.79
N ALA A 17 -3.81 -0.15 2.19
CA ALA A 17 -3.56 -1.55 1.83
C ALA A 17 -3.55 -2.48 3.05
N HIS A 18 -3.15 -2.00 4.23
CA HIS A 18 -3.20 -2.80 5.46
C HIS A 18 -4.63 -3.08 5.93
N LYS A 19 -5.54 -2.10 5.81
CA LYS A 19 -6.95 -2.24 6.18
C LYS A 19 -7.64 -3.30 5.33
N GLU A 20 -7.35 -3.37 4.04
CA GLU A 20 -7.96 -4.34 3.11
C GLU A 20 -7.62 -5.80 3.44
N ILE A 21 -6.47 -6.04 4.09
CA ILE A 21 -5.99 -7.40 4.39
C ILE A 21 -6.10 -7.77 5.87
N GLU A 22 -6.70 -6.93 6.71
CA GLU A 22 -6.70 -7.10 8.17
C GLU A 22 -7.38 -8.42 8.60
N GLU A 23 -8.37 -8.87 7.84
CA GLU A 23 -9.11 -10.12 8.08
C GLU A 23 -8.40 -11.38 7.57
N ILE A 24 -7.35 -11.24 6.74
CA ILE A 24 -6.61 -12.39 6.19
C ILE A 24 -5.68 -12.95 7.27
N PRO A 25 -5.50 -14.28 7.42
CA PRO A 25 -4.52 -14.83 8.36
C PRO A 25 -3.09 -14.32 8.09
N LYS A 26 -2.31 -13.99 9.13
CA LYS A 26 -0.97 -13.37 8.97
C LYS A 26 -0.03 -14.13 8.02
N GLY A 27 -0.11 -15.47 7.98
CA GLY A 27 0.70 -16.31 7.08
C GLY A 27 0.32 -16.22 5.60
N GLU A 28 -0.85 -15.65 5.29
CA GLU A 28 -1.43 -15.59 3.94
C GLU A 28 -1.46 -14.15 3.39
N ARG A 29 -1.01 -13.16 4.17
CA ARG A 29 -1.13 -11.73 3.85
C ARG A 29 -0.18 -11.20 2.79
N LEU A 30 0.96 -11.85 2.53
CA LEU A 30 2.01 -11.24 1.71
C LEU A 30 1.54 -10.89 0.29
N VAL A 31 0.96 -11.86 -0.43
CA VAL A 31 0.48 -11.63 -1.80
C VAL A 31 -0.69 -10.64 -1.83
N PRO A 32 -1.74 -10.78 -0.99
CA PRO A 32 -2.80 -9.79 -0.87
C PRO A 32 -2.28 -8.38 -0.55
N TRP A 33 -1.30 -8.26 0.34
CA TRP A 33 -0.70 -6.97 0.68
C TRP A 33 0.01 -6.34 -0.50
N LEU A 34 0.80 -7.11 -1.25
CA LEU A 34 1.50 -6.62 -2.45
C LEU A 34 0.52 -6.16 -3.52
N THR A 35 -0.57 -6.90 -3.73
CA THR A 35 -1.64 -6.51 -4.66
C THR A 35 -2.31 -5.21 -4.23
N ALA A 36 -2.83 -5.15 -3.00
CA ALA A 36 -3.50 -3.96 -2.46
C ALA A 36 -2.58 -2.73 -2.48
N MET A 37 -1.30 -2.91 -2.11
CA MET A 37 -0.32 -1.83 -2.15
C MET A 37 -0.05 -1.34 -3.57
N GLY A 38 0.04 -2.24 -4.55
CA GLY A 38 0.17 -1.88 -5.97
C GLY A 38 -1.01 -1.03 -6.44
N GLU A 39 -2.23 -1.43 -6.13
CA GLU A 39 -3.45 -0.67 -6.47
C GLU A 39 -3.48 0.70 -5.79
N GLU A 40 -3.11 0.79 -4.51
CA GLU A 40 -3.07 2.07 -3.78
C GLU A 40 -1.99 3.01 -4.32
N LEU A 41 -0.84 2.50 -4.76
CA LEU A 41 0.20 3.28 -5.41
C LEU A 41 -0.23 3.78 -6.79
N GLU A 42 -0.87 2.92 -7.60
CA GLU A 42 -1.40 3.28 -8.92
C GLU A 42 -2.47 4.38 -8.81
N LYS A 43 -3.42 4.26 -7.87
CA LYS A 43 -4.43 5.29 -7.58
C LYS A 43 -3.82 6.67 -7.27
N ARG A 44 -2.60 6.70 -6.72
CA ARG A 44 -1.85 7.91 -6.36
C ARG A 44 -0.89 8.37 -7.47
N GLY A 45 -0.90 7.72 -8.63
CA GLY A 45 -0.03 8.06 -9.76
C GLY A 45 1.44 7.71 -9.53
N VAL A 46 1.71 6.74 -8.64
CA VAL A 46 3.05 6.21 -8.40
C VAL A 46 3.22 4.96 -9.27
N GLU A 47 3.97 5.08 -10.37
CA GLU A 47 4.43 3.90 -11.12
C GLU A 47 5.42 3.09 -10.28
N VAL A 48 5.23 1.78 -10.25
CA VAL A 48 5.98 0.81 -9.44
C VAL A 48 6.84 -0.08 -10.33
#